data_AF-A0A317Z733-F1
#
_entry.id   AF-A0A317Z733-F1
#
_cell.length_a   1.000
_cell.length_b   1.000
_cell.length_c   1.000
_cell.angle_alpha   90.00
_cell.angle_beta   90.00
_cell.angle_gamma   90.00
#
_symmetry.space_group_name_H-M   'P 1'
#
loop_
_entity.id
_entity.type
_entity.pdbx_description
1 polymer ?
#
loop_
_entity_poly.entity_id
_entity_poly.type
_entity_poly.pdbx_seq_one_letter_code
_entity_poly.pdbx_strand_id
1 'polypeptide(L)' 'MKTRCYDGKKWQYEFKHEGKRYRKKGFRTKREANSAGLDKLNELRQGFNFENNLTFEDYFKNWIETYKENIV' A
#
# COMPACT_ATOMS: atom_id res chain seq x y z
N MET A 1 -12.05 0.81 0.08
CA MET A 1 -12.25 -0.48 -0.62
C MET A 1 -13.52 -1.13 -0.08
N LYS A 2 -14.39 -1.66 -0.93
CA LYS A 2 -15.61 -2.37 -0.52
C LYS A 2 -15.52 -3.82 -0.98
N THR A 3 -15.81 -4.74 -0.08
CA THR A 3 -15.85 -6.18 -0.36
C THR A 3 -17.27 -6.66 -0.12
N ARG A 4 -17.91 -7.26 -1.13
CA ARG A 4 -19.30 -7.74 -1.04
C ARG A 4 -19.42 -9.16 -1.55
N CYS A 5 -20.36 -9.91 -0.96
CA CYS A 5 -20.85 -11.14 -1.58
C CYS A 5 -21.86 -10.75 -2.69
N TYR A 6 -21.82 -11.43 -3.82
CA TYR A 6 -22.72 -11.13 -4.95
C TYR A 6 -23.51 -12.35 -5.45
N ASP A 7 -23.12 -13.56 -5.03
CA ASP A 7 -23.70 -14.83 -5.52
C ASP A 7 -24.07 -15.75 -4.33
N GLY A 8 -24.29 -15.18 -3.15
CA GLY A 8 -24.47 -15.89 -1.87
C GLY A 8 -23.24 -16.63 -1.33
N LYS A 9 -22.37 -17.14 -2.23
CA LYS A 9 -21.16 -17.91 -1.91
C LYS A 9 -19.87 -17.29 -2.46
N LYS A 10 -19.98 -16.37 -3.41
CA LYS A 10 -18.82 -15.71 -4.04
C LYS A 10 -18.66 -14.29 -3.57
N TRP A 11 -17.40 -13.92 -3.38
CA TRP A 11 -16.96 -12.62 -2.94
C TRP A 11 -16.30 -11.87 -4.11
N GLN A 12 -16.42 -10.55 -4.06
CA GLN A 12 -15.73 -9.64 -4.95
C GLN A 12 -15.22 -8.44 -4.15
N TYR A 13 -14.09 -7.90 -4.57
CA TYR A 13 -13.65 -6.58 -4.11
C TYR A 13 -13.92 -5.54 -5.19
N GLU A 14 -14.12 -4.31 -4.74
CA GLU A 14 -14.28 -3.14 -5.58
C GLU A 14 -13.67 -1.93 -4.89
N PHE A 15 -12.80 -1.21 -5.60
CA PHE A 15 -12.27 0.06 -5.13
C PHE A 15 -12.03 1.02 -6.30
N LYS A 16 -11.99 2.31 -5.97
CA LYS A 16 -11.59 3.37 -6.91
C LYS A 16 -10.20 3.85 -6.49
N HIS A 17 -9.32 4.01 -7.47
CA HIS A 17 -7.98 4.58 -7.27
C HIS A 17 -7.67 5.46 -8.49
N GLU A 18 -7.31 6.73 -8.24
CA GLU A 18 -6.96 7.71 -9.28
C GLU A 18 -7.96 7.80 -10.44
N GLY A 19 -9.25 7.85 -10.12
CA GLY A 19 -10.33 7.91 -11.12
C GLY A 19 -10.64 6.59 -11.83
N LYS A 20 -9.78 5.57 -11.71
CA LYS A 20 -10.01 4.22 -12.27
C LYS A 20 -10.72 3.32 -11.26
N ARG A 21 -11.65 2.49 -11.75
CA ARG A 21 -12.37 1.49 -10.94
C ARG A 21 -11.71 0.13 -11.11
N TYR A 22 -11.26 -0.46 -10.01
CA TYR A 22 -10.71 -1.80 -9.97
C TYR A 22 -11.71 -2.75 -9.31
N ARG A 23 -12.03 -3.84 -10.00
CA ARG A 23 -12.97 -4.85 -9.53
C ARG A 23 -12.49 -6.23 -9.97
N LYS A 24 -12.46 -7.18 -9.03
CA LYS A 24 -12.23 -8.59 -9.32
C LYS A 24 -13.29 -9.44 -8.60
N LYS A 25 -13.86 -10.40 -9.32
CA LYS A 25 -14.90 -11.31 -8.85
C LYS A 25 -14.38 -12.74 -8.83
N GLY A 26 -14.99 -13.60 -8.01
CA GLY A 26 -14.74 -15.05 -8.03
C GLY A 26 -14.03 -15.61 -6.80
N PHE A 27 -13.86 -14.82 -5.75
CA PHE A 27 -13.26 -15.30 -4.52
C PHE A 27 -14.23 -16.17 -3.73
N ARG A 28 -13.71 -17.22 -3.08
CA ARG A 28 -14.53 -18.14 -2.29
C ARG A 28 -14.83 -17.58 -0.90
N THR A 29 -13.95 -16.74 -0.36
CA THR A 29 -14.09 -16.15 0.98
C THR A 29 -13.92 -14.64 0.98
N LYS A 30 -14.48 -13.97 2.00
CA LYS A 30 -14.31 -12.53 2.23
C LYS A 30 -12.83 -12.17 2.43
N ARG A 31 -12.10 -13.03 3.15
CA ARG A 31 -10.68 -12.84 3.47
C ARG A 31 -9.81 -12.86 2.22
N GLU A 32 -10.05 -13.82 1.32
CA GLU A 32 -9.35 -13.94 0.05
C GLU A 32 -9.61 -12.72 -0.85
N ALA A 33 -10.87 -12.28 -0.95
CA ALA A 33 -11.21 -11.05 -1.67
C ALA A 33 -10.56 -9.80 -1.06
N ASN A 34 -10.41 -9.76 0.27
CA ASN A 34 -9.76 -8.64 0.94
C ASN A 34 -8.24 -8.64 0.69
N SER A 35 -7.58 -9.80 0.82
CA SER A 35 -6.15 -9.94 0.53
C SER A 35 -5.85 -9.50 -0.89
N ALA A 36 -6.55 -10.06 -1.88
CA ALA A 36 -6.32 -9.74 -3.29
C ALA A 36 -6.58 -8.27 -3.64
N GLY A 37 -7.45 -7.58 -2.91
CA GLY A 37 -7.66 -6.14 -3.11
C GLY A 37 -6.61 -5.28 -2.42
N LEU A 38 -6.08 -5.72 -1.27
CA LEU A 38 -4.92 -5.09 -0.62
C LEU A 38 -3.66 -5.27 -1.44
N ASP A 39 -3.41 -6.47 -1.99
CA ASP A 39 -2.28 -6.74 -2.87
C ASP A 39 -2.33 -5.83 -4.09
N LYS A 40 -3.50 -5.70 -4.73
CA LYS A 40 -3.69 -4.80 -5.88
C LYS A 40 -3.50 -3.33 -5.51
N LEU A 41 -3.95 -2.92 -4.33
CA LEU A 41 -3.77 -1.57 -3.82
C LEU A 41 -2.30 -1.29 -3.48
N ASN A 42 -1.59 -2.29 -2.95
CA ASN A 42 -0.15 -2.21 -2.70
C ASN A 42 0.64 -2.18 -4.01
N GLU A 43 0.29 -2.94 -5.04
CA GLU A 43 0.90 -2.82 -6.37
C GLU A 43 0.73 -1.41 -6.94
N LEU A 44 -0.48 -0.84 -6.85
CA LEU A 44 -0.76 0.52 -7.32
C LEU A 44 0.00 1.57 -6.50
N ARG A 45 0.12 1.37 -5.18
CA ARG A 45 0.89 2.24 -4.28
C ARG A 45 2.40 2.06 -4.39
N GLN A 46 2.91 0.87 -4.64
CA GLN A 46 4.34 0.62 -4.86
C GLN A 46 4.81 1.24 -6.17
N GLY A 47 3.90 1.46 -7.13
CA GLY A 47 4.17 2.33 -8.28
C GLY A 47 4.51 3.78 -7.89
N PHE A 48 4.06 4.25 -6.72
CA PHE A 48 4.71 5.36 -6.03
C PHE A 48 5.94 4.79 -5.34
N ASN A 49 7.06 4.80 -6.06
CA ASN A 49 8.37 4.73 -5.44
C ASN A 49 8.34 5.68 -4.23
N PHE A 50 8.43 5.12 -3.02
CA PHE A 50 9.08 5.87 -1.97
C PHE A 50 10.44 6.19 -2.58
N GLU A 51 10.70 7.45 -2.88
CA GLU A 51 12.06 7.87 -3.14
C GLU A 51 12.86 7.50 -1.88
N ASN A 52 13.46 6.31 -1.91
CA ASN A 52 14.52 5.89 -0.99
C ASN A 52 15.82 6.67 -1.31
N ASN A 53 15.70 7.90 -1.79
CA ASN A 53 16.81 8.82 -2.00
C ASN A 53 17.27 9.48 -0.69
N LEU A 54 16.68 9.09 0.44
CA LEU A 54 17.33 9.17 1.73
C LEU A 54 17.80 7.76 2.06
N THR A 55 19.05 7.48 1.69
CA THR A 55 19.71 6.30 2.23
C THR A 55 19.78 6.45 3.76
N PHE A 56 19.82 5.32 4.48
CA PHE A 56 20.04 5.36 5.93
C PHE A 56 21.27 6.19 6.29
N GLU A 57 22.28 6.19 5.42
CA GLU A 57 23.49 7.01 5.55
C GLU A 57 23.19 8.52 5.55
N ASP A 58 22.36 9.01 4.62
CA ASP A 58 21.98 10.43 4.53
C ASP A 58 21.16 10.88 5.74
N TYR A 59 20.27 10.02 6.23
CA TYR A 59 19.53 10.28 7.47
C TYR A 59 20.47 10.34 8.68
N PHE A 60 21.42 9.40 8.76
CA PHE A 60 22.35 9.30 9.88
C PHE A 60 23.34 10.46 9.92
N LYS A 61 23.85 10.91 8.77
CA LYS A 61 24.70 12.11 8.67
C LYS A 61 23.97 13.36 9.16
N ASN A 62 22.76 13.62 8.66
CA ASN A 62 21.94 14.75 9.11
C ASN A 62 21.67 14.71 10.62
N TRP A 63 21.44 13.53 11.19
CA TRP A 63 21.23 13.37 12.62
C TRP A 63 22.50 13.67 13.45
N ILE A 64 23.67 13.23 12.98
CA ILE A 64 24.96 13.56 13.63
C ILE A 64 25.20 15.08 13.57
N GLU A 65 25.07 15.70 12.41
CA GLU A 65 25.26 17.15 12.24
C GLU A 65 24.31 17.95 13.15
N THR A 66 23.04 17.56 13.22
CA THR A 66 22.03 18.28 14.02
C THR A 66 22.23 18.15 15.53
N TYR A 67 22.65 16.98 16.02
CA TYR A 67 22.63 16.66 17.46
C TYR A 67 23.99 16.44 18.11
N LYS A 68 25.06 16.21 17.35
CA LYS A 68 26.38 15.84 17.86
C LYS A 68 27.47 16.86 17.54
N GLU A 69 27.32 17.69 16.52
CA GLU A 69 28.34 18.67 16.12
C GLU A 69 28.38 19.93 17.01
N ASN A 70 27.30 20.19 17.76
CA ASN A 70 27.20 21.33 18.68
C ASN A 70 27.45 20.96 20.16
N ILE A 71 28.20 19.87 20.39
CA ILE A 71 28.73 19.52 21.70
C ILE A 71 30.17 20.01 21.73
N VAL A 72 30.35 21.30 22.01
CA VAL A 72 31.62 21.92 22.42
C VAL A 72 31.60 22.10 23.93
#